data_AF-A0A2M8GP42-F1
#
_entry.id   AF-A0A2M8GP42-F1
#
_cell.length_a   1.000
_cell.length_b   1.000
_cell.length_c   1.000
_cell.angle_alpha   90.00
_cell.angle_beta   90.00
_cell.angle_gamma   90.00
#
_symmetry.space_group_name_H-M   'P 1'
#
loop_
_entity.id
_entity.type
_entity.pdbx_description
1 polymer ?
#
loop_
_entity_poly.entity_id
_entity_poly.type
_entity_poly.pdbx_seq_one_letter_code
_entity_poly.pdbx_strand_id
1 'polypeptide(L)'
;MTTGTTKFSFNRIFLALDNVLINTNWQSKLIIQTTVPLYKWRYKKILHYSSLTPNQLISLIKKSDKIIVHGGFGTINLISKYGRSMPFIVARLKQFNEHVNNHQAEYLRFLRNKLPVDYQKYIFITGELEYSFKKFILEKDPKTILKNRMFNNQKRTELMLKLENYLSAYEDTIDS
;
A
#
# COMPACT_ATOMS: atom_id res chain seq x y z
N MET A 1 -1.07 1.44 9.12
CA MET A 1 -0.38 0.62 8.11
C MET A 1 -1.02 -0.76 8.02
N THR A 2 -1.18 -1.32 6.82
CA THR A 2 -1.58 -2.73 6.64
C THR A 2 -0.83 -3.39 5.48
N THR A 3 -0.30 -4.59 5.71
CA THR A 3 0.39 -5.41 4.68
C THR A 3 -0.46 -6.55 4.14
N GLY A 4 -1.76 -6.56 4.44
CA GLY A 4 -2.69 -7.61 4.06
C GLY A 4 -2.65 -8.82 4.98
N THR A 5 -3.30 -9.90 4.55
CA THR A 5 -3.42 -11.16 5.31
C THR A 5 -2.48 -12.25 4.81
N THR A 6 -1.85 -12.07 3.64
CA THR A 6 -0.91 -13.05 3.08
C THR A 6 0.39 -13.09 3.87
N LYS A 7 0.90 -14.31 4.13
CA LYS A 7 2.10 -14.57 4.94
C LYS A 7 3.41 -14.34 4.15
N PHE A 8 3.49 -13.26 3.40
CA PHE A 8 4.73 -12.85 2.75
C PHE A 8 5.44 -11.78 3.60
N SER A 9 6.74 -11.94 3.83
CA SER A 9 7.54 -10.91 4.50
C SER A 9 7.50 -9.61 3.71
N PHE A 10 7.50 -8.46 4.40
CA PHE A 10 7.56 -7.16 3.77
C PHE A 10 8.55 -6.25 4.51
N ASN A 11 9.74 -6.78 4.80
CA ASN A 11 10.72 -6.09 5.65
C ASN A 11 11.17 -4.74 5.10
N ARG A 12 11.21 -4.56 3.77
CA ARG A 12 11.61 -3.30 3.14
C ARG A 12 10.75 -2.12 3.59
N ILE A 13 9.42 -2.30 3.61
CA ILE A 13 8.51 -1.23 4.01
C ILE A 13 8.60 -0.95 5.52
N PHE A 14 8.84 -1.99 6.33
CA PHE A 14 9.02 -1.84 7.78
C PHE A 14 10.32 -1.10 8.11
N LEU A 15 11.43 -1.51 7.49
CA LEU A 15 12.75 -0.90 7.67
C LEU A 15 12.73 0.58 7.28
N ALA A 16 12.21 0.89 6.09
CA ALA A 16 12.13 2.25 5.61
C ALA A 16 11.24 3.13 6.50
N LEU A 17 10.09 2.61 6.94
CA LEU A 17 9.19 3.35 7.83
C LEU A 17 9.84 3.58 9.21
N ASP A 18 10.44 2.56 9.81
CA ASP A 18 11.11 2.67 11.11
C ASP A 18 12.26 3.69 11.06
N ASN A 19 13.09 3.66 10.01
CA ASN A 19 14.15 4.65 9.78
C ASN A 19 13.58 6.07 9.72
N VAL A 20 12.52 6.28 8.95
CA VAL A 20 11.89 7.60 8.81
C VAL A 20 11.28 8.08 10.12
N LEU A 21 10.58 7.22 10.86
CA LEU A 21 9.94 7.62 12.12
C LEU A 21 10.95 8.00 13.20
N ILE A 22 12.07 7.28 13.28
CA ILE A 22 13.18 7.62 14.18
C ILE A 22 13.83 8.93 13.75
N ASN A 23 14.21 9.06 12.48
CA ASN A 23 14.95 10.23 11.97
C ASN A 23 14.14 11.53 12.00
N THR A 24 12.81 11.43 11.97
CA THR A 24 11.92 12.60 12.05
C THR A 24 11.44 12.89 13.48
N ASN A 25 11.89 12.11 14.47
CA ASN A 25 11.42 12.16 15.85
C ASN A 25 9.87 12.16 15.91
N TRP A 26 9.26 11.26 15.14
CA TRP A 26 7.81 11.22 14.99
C TRP A 26 7.13 10.99 16.33
N GLN A 27 6.06 11.74 16.62
CA GLN A 27 5.40 11.68 17.92
C GLN A 27 4.07 10.93 17.92
N SER A 28 3.51 10.67 16.73
CA SER A 28 2.17 10.09 16.60
C SER A 28 2.19 8.57 16.59
N LYS A 29 1.11 7.98 17.07
CA LYS A 29 0.96 6.52 17.18
C LYS A 29 0.95 5.84 15.81
N LEU A 30 1.74 4.79 15.66
CA LEU A 30 1.71 3.91 14.48
C LEU A 30 0.84 2.69 14.79
N ILE A 31 -0.22 2.48 14.01
CA ILE A 31 -1.03 1.26 14.08
C ILE A 31 -0.68 0.39 12.89
N ILE A 32 -0.31 -0.86 13.13
CA ILE A 32 0.13 -1.81 12.12
C ILE A 32 -0.75 -3.05 12.17
N GLN A 33 -1.25 -3.47 11.02
CA GLN A 33 -1.77 -4.82 10.83
C GLN A 33 -0.83 -5.59 9.90
N THR A 34 -0.26 -6.69 10.40
CA THR A 34 0.53 -7.64 9.61
C THR A 34 0.46 -9.03 10.20
N THR A 35 0.45 -10.05 9.34
CA THR A 35 0.42 -11.46 9.77
C THR A 35 1.81 -12.03 10.02
N VAL A 36 2.87 -11.27 9.72
CA VAL A 36 4.27 -11.71 9.82
C VAL A 36 4.93 -11.08 11.05
N PRO A 37 5.38 -11.86 12.05
CA PRO A 37 5.87 -11.34 13.33
C PRO A 37 7.34 -10.89 13.35
N LEU A 38 8.05 -10.89 12.21
CA LEU A 38 9.51 -10.94 12.17
C LEU A 38 10.25 -9.60 12.31
N TYR A 39 9.59 -8.44 12.24
CA TYR A 39 10.30 -7.15 12.26
C TYR A 39 10.40 -6.55 13.68
N LYS A 40 11.64 -6.31 14.14
CA LYS A 40 11.94 -5.66 15.43
C LYS A 40 12.02 -4.14 15.26
N TRP A 41 10.99 -3.43 15.73
CA TRP A 41 10.91 -1.97 15.62
C TRP A 41 11.78 -1.22 16.63
N ARG A 42 12.49 -0.18 16.17
CA ARG A 42 13.11 0.82 17.04
C ARG A 42 12.08 1.84 17.51
N TYR A 43 11.17 2.26 16.63
CA TYR A 43 10.07 3.15 16.98
C TYR A 43 9.16 2.47 18.02
N LYS A 44 8.88 3.15 19.13
CA LYS A 44 8.22 2.53 20.30
C LYS A 44 6.72 2.78 20.40
N LYS A 45 6.18 3.81 19.74
CA LYS A 45 4.74 4.15 19.82
C LYS A 45 3.92 3.34 18.82
N ILE A 46 3.96 2.01 18.93
CA ILE A 46 3.35 1.08 17.99
C ILE A 46 2.22 0.29 18.65
N LEU A 47 1.08 0.17 17.97
CA LEU A 47 0.12 -0.91 18.20
C LEU A 47 0.14 -1.89 17.04
N HIS A 48 0.30 -3.16 17.37
CA HIS A 48 0.38 -4.23 16.39
C HIS A 48 -0.85 -5.14 16.48
N TYR A 49 -1.43 -5.47 15.33
CA TYR A 49 -2.52 -6.42 15.18
C TYR A 49 -2.11 -7.51 14.18
N SER A 50 -2.13 -8.77 14.61
CA SER A 50 -1.92 -9.90 13.71
C SER A 50 -3.09 -10.08 12.73
N SER A 51 -4.31 -9.74 13.19
CA SER A 51 -5.53 -9.76 12.41
C SER A 51 -6.48 -8.65 12.86
N LEU A 52 -7.33 -8.20 11.94
CA LEU A 52 -8.40 -7.25 12.18
C LEU A 52 -9.63 -7.72 11.43
N THR A 53 -10.81 -7.59 12.04
CA THR A 53 -12.06 -7.76 11.30
C THR A 53 -12.23 -6.63 10.27
N PRO A 54 -13.03 -6.84 9.21
CA PRO A 54 -13.30 -5.79 8.22
C PRO A 54 -13.79 -4.48 8.85
N ASN A 55 -14.68 -4.55 9.84
CA ASN A 55 -15.21 -3.38 10.54
C ASN A 55 -14.14 -2.65 11.36
N GLN A 56 -13.25 -3.38 12.04
CA GLN A 56 -12.12 -2.78 12.76
C GLN A 56 -11.17 -2.08 11.80
N LEU A 57 -10.81 -2.73 10.69
CA LEU A 57 -9.95 -2.13 9.66
C LEU A 57 -10.56 -0.86 9.07
N ILE A 58 -11.86 -0.88 8.72
CA ILE A 58 -12.57 0.30 8.21
C ILE A 58 -12.59 1.43 9.25
N SER A 59 -12.83 1.12 10.53
CA SER A 59 -12.82 2.10 11.61
C SER A 59 -11.45 2.78 11.74
N LEU A 60 -10.37 2.01 11.67
CA LEU A 60 -9.01 2.54 11.70
C LEU A 60 -8.70 3.38 10.46
N ILE A 61 -9.08 2.93 9.26
CA ILE A 61 -8.92 3.69 8.01
C ILE A 61 -9.61 5.06 8.09
N LYS A 62 -10.84 5.11 8.60
CA LYS A 62 -11.60 6.37 8.74
C LYS A 62 -10.99 7.37 9.72
N LYS A 63 -10.29 6.87 10.75
CA LYS A 63 -9.65 7.66 11.81
C LYS A 63 -8.19 8.02 11.53
N SER A 64 -7.59 7.45 10.49
CA SER A 64 -6.17 7.63 10.20
C SER A 64 -5.90 8.93 9.45
N ASP A 65 -4.98 9.74 9.97
CA ASP A 65 -4.47 10.94 9.28
C ASP A 65 -3.58 10.56 8.10
N LYS A 66 -2.79 9.48 8.25
CA LYS A 66 -1.92 8.92 7.23
C LYS A 66 -2.13 7.41 7.07
N ILE A 67 -2.17 6.95 5.83
CA ILE A 67 -2.42 5.56 5.49
C ILE A 67 -1.26 5.04 4.65
N ILE A 68 -0.63 3.96 5.10
CA ILE A 68 0.44 3.24 4.38
C ILE A 68 -0.05 1.82 4.13
N VAL A 69 -0.03 1.36 2.86
CA VAL A 69 -0.51 0.04 2.49
C VAL A 69 0.31 -0.65 1.44
N HIS A 70 0.28 -1.98 1.48
CA HIS A 70 0.70 -2.80 0.35
C HIS A 70 -0.26 -2.65 -0.85
N GLY A 71 0.23 -2.97 -2.04
CA GLY A 71 -0.47 -2.92 -3.32
C GLY A 71 -1.63 -3.91 -3.51
N GLY A 72 -2.21 -4.46 -2.44
CA GLY A 72 -3.30 -5.42 -2.52
C GLY A 72 -4.62 -4.78 -2.95
N PHE A 73 -5.25 -5.33 -3.98
CA PHE A 73 -6.49 -4.80 -4.58
C PHE A 73 -7.61 -4.57 -3.54
N GLY A 74 -7.90 -5.58 -2.71
CA GLY A 74 -8.96 -5.49 -1.70
C GLY A 74 -8.73 -4.36 -0.69
N THR A 75 -7.49 -4.17 -0.25
CA THR A 75 -7.12 -3.10 0.69
C THR A 75 -7.21 -1.73 0.04
N ILE A 76 -6.72 -1.57 -1.19
CA ILE A 76 -6.82 -0.31 -1.94
C ILE A 76 -8.29 0.05 -2.18
N ASN A 77 -9.13 -0.93 -2.48
CA ASN A 77 -10.57 -0.73 -2.64
C ASN A 77 -11.23 -0.20 -1.35
N LEU A 78 -10.90 -0.79 -0.19
CA LEU A 78 -11.41 -0.31 1.10
C LEU A 78 -10.97 1.13 1.39
N ILE A 79 -9.71 1.46 1.13
CA ILE A 79 -9.18 2.82 1.36
C ILE A 79 -9.79 3.83 0.40
N SER A 80 -9.96 3.47 -0.86
CA SER A 80 -10.64 4.31 -1.85
C SER A 80 -12.06 4.66 -1.39
N LYS A 81 -12.77 3.72 -0.75
CA LYS A 81 -14.14 3.92 -0.27
C LYS A 81 -14.23 4.70 1.04
N TYR A 82 -13.34 4.44 2.00
CA TYR A 82 -13.48 4.90 3.38
C TYR A 82 -12.36 5.81 3.90
N GLY A 83 -11.24 5.89 3.18
CA GLY A 83 -10.11 6.73 3.55
C GLY A 83 -10.43 8.21 3.37
N ARG A 84 -9.89 9.04 4.26
CA ARG A 84 -9.96 10.51 4.15
C ARG A 84 -8.70 11.09 3.51
N SER A 85 -7.56 10.47 3.76
CA SER A 85 -6.25 10.87 3.25
C SER A 85 -5.78 9.98 2.11
N MET A 86 -4.98 10.55 1.21
CA MET A 86 -4.34 9.81 0.12
C MET A 86 -3.39 8.77 0.72
N PRO A 87 -3.53 7.48 0.38
CA PRO A 87 -2.62 6.46 0.89
C PRO A 87 -1.27 6.47 0.18
N PHE A 88 -0.23 6.13 0.91
CA PHE A 88 1.06 5.71 0.38
C PHE A 88 1.00 4.21 0.08
N ILE A 89 1.02 3.84 -1.20
CA ILE A 89 0.80 2.48 -1.69
C ILE A 89 2.13 1.91 -2.19
N VAL A 90 2.52 0.73 -1.71
CA VAL A 90 3.79 0.08 -2.08
C VAL A 90 3.54 -1.31 -2.63
N ALA A 91 4.05 -1.61 -3.83
CA ALA A 91 4.04 -2.96 -4.37
C ALA A 91 5.06 -3.83 -3.63
N ARG A 92 4.69 -5.09 -3.38
CA ARG A 92 5.67 -6.14 -3.12
C ARG A 92 6.38 -6.47 -4.43
N LEU A 93 7.70 -6.64 -4.37
CA LEU A 93 8.51 -6.92 -5.57
C LEU A 93 9.21 -8.28 -5.44
N LYS A 94 9.22 -9.03 -6.55
CA LYS A 94 9.88 -10.35 -6.65
C LYS A 94 11.37 -10.26 -6.34
N GLN A 95 12.05 -9.20 -6.79
CA GLN A 95 13.48 -9.00 -6.56
C GLN A 95 13.88 -8.87 -5.07
N PHE A 96 12.91 -8.56 -4.19
CA PHE A 96 13.13 -8.51 -2.74
C PHE A 96 12.53 -9.74 -2.02
N ASN A 97 12.13 -10.77 -2.76
CA ASN A 97 11.45 -11.97 -2.26
C ASN A 97 10.18 -11.64 -1.44
N GLU A 98 9.51 -10.53 -1.76
CA GLU A 98 8.29 -10.08 -1.05
C GLU A 98 7.02 -10.70 -1.63
N HIS A 99 7.11 -11.29 -2.81
CA HIS A 99 6.04 -11.97 -3.54
C HIS A 99 6.64 -12.90 -4.60
N VAL A 100 5.87 -13.89 -5.06
CA VAL A 100 6.32 -14.85 -6.08
C VAL A 100 6.48 -14.21 -7.48
N ASN A 101 5.74 -13.14 -7.74
CA ASN A 101 5.69 -12.43 -9.02
C ASN A 101 5.46 -10.92 -8.83
N ASN A 102 5.56 -10.15 -9.91
CA ASN A 102 5.46 -8.68 -9.93
C ASN A 102 4.07 -8.15 -10.32
N HIS A 103 3.03 -8.98 -10.36
CA HIS A 103 1.67 -8.55 -10.74
C HIS A 103 1.15 -7.36 -9.92
N GLN A 104 1.53 -7.27 -8.65
CA GLN A 104 1.20 -6.11 -7.82
C GLN A 104 1.83 -4.81 -8.36
N ALA A 105 3.06 -4.87 -8.85
CA ALA A 105 3.74 -3.72 -9.44
C ALA A 105 3.07 -3.26 -10.73
N GLU A 106 2.63 -4.21 -11.56
CA GLU A 106 1.90 -3.92 -12.80
C GLU A 106 0.54 -3.26 -12.54
N TYR A 107 -0.23 -3.81 -11.58
CA TYR A 107 -1.47 -3.20 -11.12
C TYR A 107 -1.25 -1.76 -10.62
N LEU A 108 -0.23 -1.55 -9.79
CA LEU A 108 0.08 -0.23 -9.26
C LEU A 108 0.57 0.73 -10.36
N ARG A 109 1.32 0.25 -11.35
CA ARG A 109 1.72 1.06 -12.51
C ARG A 109 0.51 1.53 -13.30
N PHE A 110 -0.42 0.61 -13.58
CA PHE A 110 -1.67 0.94 -14.22
C PHE A 110 -2.45 1.99 -13.42
N LEU A 111 -2.62 1.79 -12.10
CA LEU A 111 -3.32 2.72 -11.23
C LEU A 111 -2.66 4.10 -11.22
N ARG A 112 -1.32 4.13 -11.09
CA ARG A 112 -0.50 5.35 -11.11
C ARG A 112 -0.74 6.16 -12.37
N ASN A 113 -0.78 5.53 -13.55
CA ASN A 113 -1.01 6.21 -14.82
C ASN A 113 -2.42 6.82 -14.97
N LYS A 114 -3.38 6.41 -14.12
CA LYS A 114 -4.73 7.00 -14.09
C LYS A 114 -4.85 8.17 -13.11
N LEU A 115 -3.82 8.44 -12.31
CA LEU A 115 -3.80 9.55 -11.35
C LEU A 115 -3.14 10.79 -11.96
N PRO A 116 -3.57 12.00 -11.54
CA PRO A 116 -2.83 13.23 -11.84
C PRO A 116 -1.39 13.12 -11.36
N VAL A 117 -0.46 13.77 -12.07
CA VAL A 117 1.00 13.68 -11.85
C VAL A 117 1.36 13.89 -10.37
N ASP A 118 0.74 14.88 -9.72
CA ASP A 118 1.01 15.22 -8.31
C ASP A 118 0.65 14.10 -7.32
N TYR A 119 -0.21 13.17 -7.70
CA TYR A 119 -0.64 12.03 -6.88
C TYR A 119 0.10 10.73 -7.21
N GLN A 120 0.81 10.69 -8.34
CA GLN A 120 1.59 9.52 -8.71
C GLN A 120 2.74 9.24 -7.74
N LYS A 121 3.24 10.30 -7.09
CA LYS A 121 4.27 10.24 -6.05
C LYS A 121 3.86 9.44 -4.80
N TYR A 122 2.62 8.98 -4.69
CA TYR A 122 2.15 8.14 -3.57
C TYR A 122 2.09 6.65 -3.92
N ILE A 123 2.40 6.27 -5.17
CA ILE A 123 2.36 4.88 -5.64
C ILE A 123 3.77 4.42 -5.99
N PHE A 124 4.29 3.49 -5.17
CA PHE A 124 5.66 2.99 -5.23
C PHE A 124 5.71 1.59 -5.80
N ILE A 125 6.37 1.48 -6.94
CA ILE A 125 6.61 0.24 -7.68
C ILE A 125 8.09 -0.09 -7.80
N THR A 126 8.93 0.60 -7.03
CA THR A 126 10.40 0.54 -7.04
C THR A 126 10.94 0.21 -5.65
N GLY A 127 12.25 -0.08 -5.56
CA GLY A 127 12.91 -0.49 -4.32
C GLY A 127 13.07 0.62 -3.29
N GLU A 128 13.47 1.81 -3.72
CA GLU A 128 13.78 2.94 -2.84
C GLU A 128 12.53 3.59 -2.24
N LEU A 129 12.39 3.52 -0.91
CA LEU A 129 11.20 4.02 -0.20
C LEU A 129 11.50 5.19 0.74
N GLU A 130 12.69 5.27 1.34
CA GLU A 130 12.93 6.13 2.50
C GLU A 130 12.71 7.61 2.23
N TYR A 131 13.29 8.14 1.16
CA TYR A 131 13.15 9.55 0.78
C TYR A 131 11.68 9.93 0.60
N SER A 132 10.94 9.08 -0.10
CA SER A 132 9.54 9.31 -0.40
C SER A 132 8.64 9.13 0.82
N PHE A 133 8.95 8.17 1.70
CA PHE A 133 8.28 8.03 2.98
C PHE A 133 8.49 9.27 3.84
N LYS A 134 9.73 9.76 3.93
CA LYS A 134 10.03 10.98 4.69
C LYS A 134 9.20 12.16 4.18
N LYS A 135 9.12 12.36 2.86
CA LYS A 135 8.25 13.38 2.26
C LYS A 135 6.79 13.18 2.64
N PHE A 136 6.25 11.98 2.47
CA PHE A 136 4.86 11.67 2.78
C PHE A 136 4.48 11.89 4.26
N ILE A 137 5.38 11.49 5.17
CA ILE A 137 5.18 11.64 6.62
C ILE A 137 5.21 13.12 7.04
N LEU A 138 6.03 13.95 6.39
CA LEU A 138 6.15 15.37 6.71
C LEU A 138 5.12 16.26 5.97
N GLU A 139 4.51 15.77 4.89
CA GLU A 139 3.49 16.49 4.12
C GLU A 139 2.18 16.63 4.91
N LYS A 140 1.53 17.80 4.85
CA LYS A 140 0.21 18.02 5.46
C LYS A 140 -0.84 17.17 4.74
N ASP A 141 -1.72 16.52 5.51
CA ASP A 141 -2.58 15.40 5.10
C ASP A 141 -3.28 15.64 3.74
N PRO A 142 -2.77 15.03 2.65
CA PRO A 142 -3.37 15.22 1.33
C PRO A 142 -4.73 14.54 1.29
N LYS A 143 -5.79 15.29 0.95
CA LYS A 143 -7.13 14.72 0.76
C LYS A 143 -7.11 13.66 -0.34
N THR A 144 -7.77 12.53 -0.10
CA THR A 144 -7.85 11.45 -1.09
C THR A 144 -8.71 11.84 -2.30
N ILE A 145 -8.26 11.46 -3.50
CA ILE A 145 -9.03 11.57 -4.76
C ILE A 145 -9.46 10.21 -5.31
N LEU A 146 -9.06 9.11 -4.64
CA LEU A 146 -9.27 7.75 -5.14
C LEU A 146 -10.77 7.42 -5.29
N LYS A 147 -11.61 7.91 -4.38
CA LYS A 147 -13.07 7.69 -4.39
C LYS A 147 -13.71 8.12 -5.71
N ASN A 148 -13.32 9.28 -6.25
CA ASN A 148 -13.95 9.83 -7.45
C ASN A 148 -13.39 9.23 -8.75
N ARG A 149 -12.18 8.64 -8.70
CA ARG A 149 -11.47 8.13 -9.89
C ARG A 149 -11.57 6.62 -10.07
N MET A 150 -11.66 5.86 -8.98
CA MET A 150 -11.79 4.40 -9.03
C MET A 150 -13.25 3.94 -9.23
N PHE A 151 -14.24 4.81 -9.03
CA PHE A 151 -15.67 4.49 -9.10
C PHE A 151 -16.39 5.11 -10.30
N ASN A 152 -15.95 4.76 -11.50
CA ASN A 152 -16.84 4.77 -12.65
C ASN A 152 -17.15 3.29 -12.98
N ASN A 153 -18.36 2.84 -12.66
CA ASN A 153 -18.68 1.40 -12.50
C ASN A 153 -18.36 0.54 -13.73
N GLN A 154 -18.57 1.03 -14.95
CA GLN A 154 -18.19 0.33 -16.19
C GLN A 154 -16.67 0.11 -16.29
N LYS A 155 -15.86 1.10 -15.89
CA LYS A 155 -14.39 1.03 -16.00
C LYS A 155 -13.76 0.08 -15.00
N ARG A 156 -14.43 -0.25 -13.89
CA ARG A 156 -13.89 -1.13 -12.83
C ARG A 156 -13.87 -2.59 -13.25
N THR A 157 -14.99 -3.12 -13.75
CA THR A 157 -15.08 -4.51 -14.22
C THR A 157 -14.18 -4.72 -15.43
N GLU A 158 -14.16 -3.74 -16.34
CA GLU A 158 -13.25 -3.75 -17.48
C GLU A 158 -11.78 -3.63 -17.06
N LEU A 159 -11.47 -2.91 -15.97
CA LEU A 159 -10.14 -2.88 -15.37
C LEU A 159 -9.70 -4.26 -14.91
N MET A 160 -10.59 -4.95 -14.19
CA MET A 160 -10.30 -6.24 -13.58
C MET A 160 -10.12 -7.30 -14.65
N LEU A 161 -10.99 -7.33 -15.65
CA LEU A 161 -10.86 -8.19 -16.83
C LEU A 161 -9.56 -7.92 -17.60
N LYS A 162 -9.22 -6.65 -17.86
CA LYS A 162 -7.95 -6.29 -18.51
C LYS A 162 -6.75 -6.70 -17.67
N LEU A 163 -6.85 -6.60 -16.35
CA LEU A 163 -5.78 -7.02 -15.46
C LEU A 163 -5.63 -8.54 -15.48
N GLU A 164 -6.71 -9.28 -15.24
CA GLU A 164 -6.74 -10.75 -15.25
C GLU A 164 -6.18 -11.29 -16.57
N ASN A 165 -6.66 -10.79 -17.72
CA ASN A 165 -6.12 -11.16 -19.03
C ASN A 165 -4.63 -10.84 -19.18
N TYR A 166 -4.16 -9.69 -18.66
CA TYR A 166 -2.76 -9.31 -18.71
C TYR A 166 -1.88 -10.18 -17.79
N LEU A 167 -2.38 -10.57 -16.61
CA LEU A 167 -1.64 -11.45 -15.70
C LEU A 167 -1.57 -12.88 -16.24
N SER A 168 -2.67 -13.42 -16.77
CA SER A 168 -2.71 -14.76 -17.39
C SER A 168 -1.76 -14.86 -18.58
N ALA A 169 -1.78 -13.88 -19.49
CA ALA A 169 -0.85 -13.86 -20.63
C ALA A 169 0.63 -13.73 -20.21
N TYR A 170 0.91 -13.16 -19.04
CA TYR A 170 2.27 -13.04 -18.51
C TYR A 170 2.75 -14.33 -17.83
N GLU A 171 1.85 -15.07 -17.17
CA GLU A 171 2.15 -16.40 -16.61
C GLU A 171 2.48 -17.41 -17.72
N ASP A 172 1.75 -17.37 -18.85
CA ASP A 172 2.02 -18.22 -20.02
C ASP A 172 3.40 -17.96 -20.66
N THR A 173 3.96 -16.75 -20.52
CA THR A 173 5.29 -16.40 -21.07
C THR A 173 6.47 -16.72 -20.16
N ILE A 174 6.21 -17.10 -18.90
CA ILE A 174 7.27 -17.50 -17.95
C ILE A 174 7.49 -19.02 -17.98
N ASP A 175 6.48 -19.78 -18.39
CA ASP A 175 6.53 -21.24 -18.56
C ASP A 175 6.87 -21.70 -19.99
N SER A 176 7.20 -20.75 -20.90
CA SER A 176 7.68 -21.00 -22.28
C SER A 176 9.17 -20.68 -22.44
#